data_AF-A0A2V7XW34-F1
#
_entry.id   AF-A0A2V7XW34-F1
#
_cell.length_a   1.000
_cell.length_b   1.000
_cell.length_c   1.000
_cell.angle_alpha   90.00
_cell.angle_beta   90.00
_cell.angle_gamma   90.00
#
_symmetry.space_group_name_H-M   'P 1'
#
loop_
_entity.id
_entity.type
_entity.pdbx_description
1 polymer ?
#
loop_
_entity_poly.entity_id
_entity_poly.type
_entity_poly.pdbx_seq_one_letter_code
_entity_poly.pdbx_strand_id
1 'polypeptide(L)'
;MIAASWLTVPKLLSFLFFLALGVRVAISHGPSRRRAINILILYVIATNSLAGITQWDDWPFTNNMLAVGSGNDRSRVHWQAFYGVDRAGREWRLDPHTWSPIFDSVLQTWVYMSYGDLSPQQQGEAARFLFAKANDARASLYAGKRIGFDRRLGILSCPYWWRLPRWRKAPPEPYRALRFYRIEFTVGEIARDPTHFTRHLIAEIAP
;
A
#
# COMPACT_ATOMS: atom_id res chain seq x y z
N MET A 1 28.05 -1.99 -20.76
CA MET A 1 28.12 -0.61 -21.27
C MET A 1 27.53 0.29 -20.18
N ILE A 2 28.37 0.93 -19.37
CA ILE A 2 27.95 1.71 -18.21
C ILE A 2 27.51 3.07 -18.72
N ALA A 3 26.23 3.22 -19.04
CA ALA A 3 25.63 4.54 -19.16
C ALA A 3 25.66 5.14 -17.75
N ALA A 4 26.61 6.04 -17.48
CA ALA A 4 26.54 6.91 -16.32
C ALA A 4 25.22 7.67 -16.43
N SER A 5 24.20 7.24 -15.67
CA SER A 5 22.88 7.81 -15.74
C SER A 5 22.99 9.28 -15.31
N TRP A 6 22.52 10.21 -16.13
CA TRP A 6 22.53 11.66 -15.86
C TRP A 6 21.96 12.04 -14.48
N LEU A 7 21.23 11.12 -13.84
CA LEU A 7 20.71 11.19 -12.48
C LEU A 7 21.78 11.06 -11.37
N THR A 8 23.00 10.59 -11.66
CA THR A 8 24.07 10.45 -10.65
C THR A 8 24.76 11.76 -10.28
N VAL A 9 24.88 12.71 -11.23
CA VAL A 9 25.57 13.98 -10.99
C VAL A 9 24.85 14.86 -9.97
N PRO A 10 23.52 15.11 -10.07
CA PRO A 10 22.81 15.91 -9.06
C PRO A 10 22.86 15.29 -7.65
N LYS A 11 22.82 13.95 -7.56
CA LYS A 11 22.92 13.22 -6.29
C LYS A 11 24.28 13.45 -5.64
N LEU A 12 25.35 13.31 -6.42
CA LEU A 12 26.71 13.56 -5.95
C LEU A 12 26.86 15.01 -5.49
N LEU A 13 26.38 15.98 -6.26
CA LEU A 13 26.42 17.40 -5.87
C LEU A 13 25.67 17.66 -4.57
N SER A 14 24.48 17.07 -4.41
CA SER A 14 23.68 17.18 -3.18
C SER A 14 24.40 16.56 -1.98
N PHE A 15 24.99 15.37 -2.14
CA PHE A 15 25.81 14.71 -1.11
C PHE A 15 27.03 15.54 -0.71
N LEU A 16 27.78 16.07 -1.69
CA LEU A 16 28.94 16.92 -1.44
C LEU A 16 28.54 18.22 -0.73
N PHE A 17 27.39 18.80 -1.08
CA PHE A 17 26.86 19.97 -0.41
C PHE A 17 26.50 19.68 1.06
N PHE A 18 25.88 18.53 1.34
CA PHE A 18 25.64 18.08 2.71
C PHE A 18 26.94 17.95 3.52
N LEU A 19 27.98 17.31 2.94
CA LEU A 19 29.28 17.22 3.58
C LEU A 19 29.89 18.59 3.85
N ALA A 20 29.83 19.51 2.88
CA ALA A 20 30.32 20.87 3.04
C ALA A 20 29.60 21.62 4.18
N LEU A 21 28.29 21.44 4.31
CA LEU A 21 27.52 21.99 5.44
C LEU A 21 27.94 21.37 6.78
N GLY A 22 28.18 20.05 6.82
CA GLY A 22 28.69 19.36 8.01
C GLY A 22 30.07 19.86 8.44
N VAL A 23 31.02 19.97 7.50
CA VAL A 23 32.34 20.56 7.74
C VAL A 23 32.22 22.00 8.22
N ARG A 24 31.36 22.81 7.57
CA ARG A 24 31.10 24.19 7.99
C ARG A 24 30.60 24.27 9.43
N VAL A 25 29.71 23.38 9.85
CA VAL A 25 29.24 23.30 11.25
C VAL A 25 30.40 22.94 12.18
N ALA A 26 31.26 21.99 11.80
CA ALA A 26 32.39 21.54 12.61
C ALA A 26 33.44 22.64 12.84
N ILE A 27 33.73 23.46 11.83
CA ILE A 27 34.74 24.53 11.92
C ILE A 27 34.18 25.88 12.45
N SER A 28 32.87 26.01 12.61
CA SER A 28 32.23 27.25 13.08
C SER A 28 32.17 27.31 14.60
N HIS A 29 32.31 28.51 15.18
CA HIS A 29 32.25 28.75 16.63
C HIS A 29 31.26 29.87 16.99
N GLY A 30 30.71 29.81 18.21
CA GLY A 30 29.81 30.84 18.72
C GLY A 30 28.54 31.05 17.86
N PRO A 31 28.10 32.30 17.62
CA PRO A 31 26.89 32.58 16.85
C PRO A 31 26.88 32.06 15.41
N SER A 32 28.05 31.96 14.77
CA SER A 32 28.16 31.45 13.40
C SER A 32 27.87 29.95 13.32
N ARG A 33 28.21 29.18 14.38
CA ARG A 33 27.89 27.75 14.48
C ARG A 33 26.38 27.52 14.51
N ARG A 34 25.64 28.31 15.28
CA ARG A 34 24.17 28.21 15.33
C ARG A 34 23.55 28.45 13.95
N ARG A 35 24.06 29.44 13.20
CA ARG A 35 23.61 29.70 11.82
C ARG A 35 23.94 28.53 10.90
N ALA A 36 25.14 27.96 10.99
CA ALA A 36 25.54 26.80 10.19
C ALA A 36 24.65 25.57 10.49
N ILE A 37 24.34 25.32 11.77
CA ILE A 37 23.43 24.24 12.19
C ILE A 37 22.03 24.46 11.61
N ASN A 38 21.48 25.68 11.71
CA ASN A 38 20.16 25.98 11.17
C ASN A 38 20.11 25.80 9.65
N ILE A 39 21.17 26.17 8.92
CA ILE A 39 21.26 25.94 7.48
C ILE A 39 21.30 24.45 7.16
N LEU A 40 22.08 23.67 7.91
CA LEU A 40 22.12 22.20 7.74
C LEU A 40 20.76 21.56 8.00
N ILE A 41 20.07 21.94 9.07
CA ILE A 41 18.72 21.47 9.40
C ILE A 41 17.75 21.84 8.27
N LEU A 42 17.75 23.10 7.84
CA LEU A 42 16.86 23.57 6.78
C LEU A 42 17.12 22.82 5.48
N TYR A 43 18.39 22.60 5.13
CA TYR A 43 18.77 21.80 3.98
C TYR A 43 18.19 20.38 4.09
N VAL A 44 18.43 19.67 5.20
CA VAL A 44 17.92 18.30 5.42
C VAL A 44 16.39 18.25 5.31
N ILE A 45 15.67 19.19 5.93
CA ILE A 45 14.20 19.24 5.88
C ILE A 45 13.72 19.49 4.44
N ALA A 46 14.28 20.48 3.75
CA ALA A 46 13.87 20.85 2.39
C ALA A 46 14.15 19.70 1.42
N THR A 47 15.33 19.09 1.54
CA THR A 47 15.76 17.91 0.79
C THR A 47 14.82 16.71 1.00
N ASN A 48 14.51 16.35 2.25
CA ASN A 48 13.61 15.22 2.53
C ASN A 48 12.17 15.50 2.07
N SER A 49 11.72 16.75 2.24
CA SER A 49 10.39 17.18 1.79
C SER A 49 10.28 17.17 0.27
N LEU A 50 11.33 17.62 -0.44
CA LEU A 50 11.38 17.56 -1.89
C LEU A 50 11.32 16.10 -2.38
N ALA A 51 12.13 15.21 -1.81
CA ALA A 51 12.10 13.79 -2.14
C ALA A 51 10.71 13.18 -1.92
N GLY A 52 10.08 13.48 -0.77
CA GLY A 52 8.72 13.03 -0.45
C GLY A 52 7.62 13.62 -1.34
N ILE A 53 7.79 14.83 -1.87
CA ILE A 53 6.82 15.46 -2.79
C ILE A 53 7.01 14.93 -4.21
N THR A 54 8.24 14.88 -4.69
CA THR A 54 8.53 14.47 -6.07
C THR A 54 8.45 12.96 -6.25
N GLN A 55 8.44 12.18 -5.16
CA GLN A 55 8.60 10.73 -5.19
C GLN A 55 9.84 10.34 -6.01
N TRP A 56 10.90 11.16 -5.90
CA TRP A 56 12.19 10.84 -6.52
C TRP A 56 12.94 9.94 -5.54
N ASP A 57 12.64 8.65 -5.64
CA ASP A 57 13.01 7.61 -4.67
C ASP A 57 14.50 7.21 -4.67
N ASP A 58 15.30 7.97 -5.40
CA ASP A 58 16.67 7.69 -5.79
C ASP A 58 17.63 8.68 -5.09
N TRP A 59 17.36 8.98 -3.81
CA TRP A 59 18.00 10.06 -3.05
C TRP A 59 19.41 9.67 -2.52
N PRO A 60 20.40 10.58 -2.45
CA PRO A 60 21.81 10.25 -2.14
C PRO A 60 22.14 9.63 -0.76
N PHE A 61 21.20 9.52 0.18
CA PHE A 61 21.48 9.06 1.55
C PHE A 61 20.78 7.75 1.91
N THR A 62 19.67 7.44 1.26
CA THR A 62 18.99 6.15 1.41
C THR A 62 18.15 5.92 0.18
N ASN A 63 18.36 4.77 -0.47
CA ASN A 63 17.34 4.26 -1.37
C ASN A 63 16.18 3.87 -0.47
N ASN A 64 15.03 4.51 -0.62
CA ASN A 64 13.80 3.95 -0.10
C ASN A 64 13.58 2.64 -0.88
N MET A 65 14.15 1.52 -0.40
CA MET A 65 14.17 0.24 -1.14
C MET A 65 12.75 -0.23 -1.53
N LEU A 66 11.72 0.29 -0.87
CA LEU A 66 10.31 0.06 -1.19
C LEU A 66 9.83 0.75 -2.48
N ALA A 67 10.63 1.62 -3.09
CA ALA A 67 10.27 2.43 -4.25
C ALA A 67 11.26 2.36 -5.43
N VAL A 68 12.31 1.53 -5.32
CA VAL A 68 13.33 1.33 -6.38
C VAL A 68 12.87 0.35 -7.47
N GLY A 69 11.70 -0.25 -7.33
CA GLY A 69 11.17 -1.16 -8.34
C GLY A 69 10.51 -0.42 -9.50
N SER A 70 11.21 -0.20 -10.61
CA SER A 70 10.50 -0.09 -11.89
C SER A 70 9.92 -1.47 -12.19
N GLY A 71 8.64 -1.67 -11.85
CA GLY A 71 7.95 -2.92 -12.13
C GLY A 71 8.11 -3.26 -13.61
N ASN A 72 8.56 -4.47 -13.91
CA ASN A 72 8.59 -4.95 -15.29
C ASN A 72 7.14 -4.97 -15.79
N ASP A 73 6.85 -4.13 -16.79
CA ASP A 73 5.52 -3.93 -17.35
C ASP A 73 4.94 -5.20 -18.00
N ARG A 74 5.81 -6.17 -18.29
CA ARG A 74 5.49 -7.49 -18.87
C ARG A 74 5.52 -8.62 -17.85
N SER A 75 6.06 -8.40 -16.64
CA SER A 75 6.04 -9.43 -15.60
C SER A 75 4.61 -9.62 -15.11
N ARG A 76 4.20 -10.89 -15.03
CA ARG A 76 2.94 -11.25 -14.41
C ARG A 76 3.03 -11.04 -12.91
N VAL A 77 2.08 -10.26 -12.39
CA VAL A 77 1.87 -9.98 -10.98
C VAL A 77 0.68 -10.82 -10.53
N HIS A 78 0.86 -11.50 -9.41
CA HIS A 78 -0.23 -12.17 -8.72
C HIS A 78 -0.61 -11.36 -7.48
N TRP A 79 -1.89 -11.10 -7.33
CA TRP A 79 -2.47 -10.40 -6.18
C TRP A 79 -3.69 -11.20 -5.71
N GLN A 80 -4.12 -11.09 -4.45
CA GLN A 80 -5.37 -11.72 -4.02
C GLN A 80 -6.51 -10.71 -3.80
N ALA A 81 -7.72 -11.06 -4.22
CA ALA A 81 -8.87 -10.19 -4.13
C ALA A 81 -10.04 -10.88 -3.41
N PHE A 82 -10.67 -10.14 -2.49
CA PHE A 82 -11.81 -10.58 -1.72
C PHE A 82 -13.11 -10.04 -2.32
N TYR A 83 -14.10 -10.92 -2.46
CA TYR A 83 -15.42 -10.57 -2.96
C TYR A 83 -16.50 -11.12 -2.03
N GLY A 84 -17.54 -10.33 -1.79
CA GLY A 84 -18.78 -10.80 -1.22
C GLY A 84 -19.79 -11.10 -2.32
N VAL A 85 -20.53 -12.20 -2.19
CA VAL A 85 -21.59 -12.60 -3.13
C VAL A 85 -22.93 -12.28 -2.48
N ASP A 86 -23.80 -11.56 -3.17
CA ASP A 86 -25.16 -11.27 -2.67
C ASP A 86 -26.15 -12.40 -2.98
N ARG A 87 -27.42 -12.22 -2.58
CA ARG A 87 -28.48 -13.21 -2.81
C ARG A 87 -28.74 -13.49 -4.30
N ALA A 88 -28.50 -12.53 -5.19
CA ALA A 88 -28.69 -12.68 -6.63
C ALA A 88 -27.48 -13.34 -7.30
N GLY A 89 -26.46 -13.76 -6.52
CA GLY A 89 -25.22 -14.33 -7.05
C GLY A 89 -24.26 -13.28 -7.59
N ARG A 90 -24.51 -11.98 -7.36
CA ARG A 90 -23.65 -10.90 -7.84
C ARG A 90 -22.47 -10.72 -6.91
N GLU A 91 -21.30 -10.54 -7.51
CA GLU A 91 -20.05 -10.32 -6.80
C GLU A 91 -19.78 -8.84 -6.56
N TRP A 92 -19.37 -8.54 -5.34
CA TRP A 92 -19.04 -7.20 -4.87
C TRP A 92 -17.63 -7.23 -4.30
N ARG A 93 -16.72 -6.46 -4.92
CA ARG A 93 -15.35 -6.34 -4.43
C ARG A 93 -15.36 -5.70 -3.05
N LEU A 94 -14.73 -6.34 -2.07
CA LEU A 94 -14.65 -5.83 -0.71
C LEU A 94 -13.58 -4.75 -0.61
N ASP A 95 -13.84 -3.70 0.18
CA ASP A 95 -12.83 -2.68 0.48
C ASP A 95 -11.66 -3.32 1.24
N PRO A 96 -10.40 -2.97 0.96
CA PRO A 96 -9.25 -3.57 1.65
C PRO A 96 -9.25 -3.35 3.17
N HIS A 97 -10.01 -2.38 3.68
CA HIS A 97 -10.14 -2.16 5.13
C HIS A 97 -11.35 -2.86 5.75
N THR A 98 -12.07 -3.70 4.99
CA THR A 98 -13.16 -4.54 5.50
C THR A 98 -12.72 -5.35 6.72
N TRP A 99 -11.46 -5.77 6.74
CA TRP A 99 -10.89 -6.66 7.75
C TRP A 99 -10.26 -5.95 8.94
N SER A 100 -10.35 -4.61 9.00
CA SER A 100 -9.72 -3.83 10.05
C SER A 100 -10.08 -4.33 11.47
N PRO A 101 -9.08 -4.46 12.37
CA PRO A 101 -7.70 -3.98 12.27
C PRO A 101 -6.74 -4.89 11.50
N ILE A 102 -7.17 -6.05 11.00
CA ILE A 102 -6.33 -6.94 10.18
C ILE A 102 -6.04 -6.25 8.84
N PHE A 103 -4.77 -6.17 8.48
CA PHE A 103 -4.36 -5.58 7.22
C PHE A 103 -4.63 -6.54 6.07
N ASP A 104 -5.13 -6.02 4.94
CA ASP A 104 -5.59 -6.82 3.80
C ASP A 104 -4.56 -7.86 3.35
N SER A 105 -3.30 -7.45 3.16
CA SER A 105 -2.24 -8.37 2.72
C SER A 105 -1.92 -9.47 3.74
N VAL A 106 -2.06 -9.21 5.04
CA VAL A 106 -1.85 -10.23 6.09
C VAL A 106 -2.94 -11.30 5.98
N LEU A 107 -4.19 -10.88 5.78
CA LEU A 107 -5.28 -11.83 5.58
C LEU A 107 -5.09 -12.63 4.28
N GLN A 108 -4.67 -11.97 3.19
CA GLN A 108 -4.36 -12.65 1.93
C GLN A 108 -3.28 -13.72 2.13
N THR A 109 -2.18 -13.39 2.80
CA THR A 109 -1.11 -14.36 3.10
C THR A 109 -1.63 -15.53 3.93
N TRP A 110 -2.43 -15.27 4.98
CA TRP A 110 -2.99 -16.33 5.82
C TRP A 110 -3.97 -17.24 5.05
N VAL A 111 -4.86 -16.68 4.23
CA VAL A 111 -5.79 -17.48 3.40
C VAL A 111 -5.00 -18.39 2.49
N TYR A 112 -3.96 -17.85 1.85
CA TYR A 112 -3.15 -18.62 0.90
C TYR A 112 -2.29 -19.70 1.57
N MET A 113 -1.69 -19.41 2.72
CA MET A 113 -0.71 -20.30 3.34
C MET A 113 -1.29 -21.26 4.37
N SER A 114 -2.47 -20.99 4.91
CA SER A 114 -2.92 -21.70 6.12
C SER A 114 -4.38 -22.12 6.10
N TYR A 115 -5.26 -21.45 5.37
CA TYR A 115 -6.70 -21.75 5.42
C TYR A 115 -7.03 -23.18 4.97
N GLY A 116 -6.33 -23.67 3.94
CA GLY A 116 -6.50 -25.04 3.43
C GLY A 116 -6.09 -26.13 4.43
N ASP A 117 -5.17 -25.82 5.34
CA ASP A 117 -4.62 -26.76 6.33
C ASP A 117 -5.43 -26.79 7.63
N LEU A 118 -6.44 -25.93 7.77
CA LEU A 118 -7.31 -25.89 8.95
C LEU A 118 -8.24 -27.10 9.00
N SER A 119 -8.50 -27.58 10.22
CA SER A 119 -9.59 -28.54 10.44
C SER A 119 -10.95 -27.97 10.01
N PRO A 120 -11.94 -28.81 9.68
CA PRO A 120 -13.28 -28.33 9.31
C PRO A 120 -13.92 -27.41 10.36
N GLN A 121 -13.68 -27.67 11.65
CA GLN A 121 -14.17 -26.81 12.72
C GLN A 121 -13.52 -25.42 12.66
N GLN A 122 -12.19 -25.35 12.53
CA GLN A 122 -11.45 -24.10 12.44
C GLN A 122 -11.81 -23.31 11.17
N GLN A 123 -12.05 -24.00 10.05
CA GLN A 123 -12.56 -23.38 8.83
C GLN A 123 -13.92 -22.73 9.08
N GLY A 124 -14.84 -23.43 9.76
CA GLY A 124 -16.15 -22.88 10.14
C GLY A 124 -16.08 -21.68 11.08
N GLU A 125 -15.16 -21.69 12.05
CA GLU A 125 -14.94 -20.55 12.95
C GLU A 125 -14.36 -19.33 12.22
N ALA A 126 -13.36 -19.56 11.36
CA ALA A 126 -12.78 -18.51 10.52
C ALA A 126 -13.80 -17.95 9.53
N ALA A 127 -14.58 -18.82 8.89
CA ALA A 127 -15.66 -18.45 7.99
C ALA A 127 -16.65 -17.51 8.69
N ARG A 128 -17.12 -17.89 9.88
CA ARG A 128 -18.05 -17.09 10.69
C ARG A 128 -17.48 -15.71 11.03
N PHE A 129 -16.21 -15.66 11.44
CA PHE A 129 -15.52 -14.41 11.74
C PHE A 129 -15.43 -13.49 10.50
N LEU A 130 -15.00 -14.04 9.37
CA LEU A 130 -14.87 -13.30 8.11
C LEU A 130 -16.23 -12.80 7.63
N PHE A 131 -17.27 -13.63 7.68
CA PHE A 131 -18.62 -13.19 7.32
C PHE A 131 -19.15 -12.06 8.20
N ALA A 132 -18.95 -12.16 9.52
CA ALA A 132 -19.39 -11.13 10.44
C ALA A 132 -18.71 -9.79 10.12
N LYS A 133 -17.38 -9.80 9.91
CA LYS A 133 -16.61 -8.61 9.55
C LYS A 133 -17.01 -8.04 8.20
N ALA A 134 -17.17 -8.88 7.18
CA ALA A 134 -17.58 -8.45 5.85
C ALA A 134 -18.96 -7.79 5.86
N ASN A 135 -19.92 -8.37 6.58
CA ASN A 135 -21.27 -7.84 6.66
C ASN A 135 -21.38 -6.57 7.52
N ASP A 136 -20.58 -6.44 8.57
CA ASP A 136 -20.47 -5.20 9.37
C ASP A 136 -19.88 -4.05 8.54
N ALA A 137 -18.79 -4.31 7.83
CA ALA A 137 -18.18 -3.34 6.92
C ALA A 137 -19.16 -2.93 5.79
N ARG A 138 -19.86 -3.90 5.20
CA ARG A 138 -20.90 -3.67 4.20
C ARG A 138 -22.02 -2.78 4.74
N ALA A 139 -22.56 -3.09 5.93
CA ALA A 139 -23.62 -2.28 6.55
C ALA A 139 -23.16 -0.83 6.76
N SER A 140 -21.93 -0.64 7.23
CA SER A 140 -21.32 0.67 7.40
C SER A 140 -21.18 1.42 6.08
N LEU A 141 -20.62 0.78 5.05
CA LEU A 141 -20.46 1.37 3.71
C LEU A 141 -21.81 1.74 3.08
N TYR A 142 -22.80 0.86 3.18
CA TYR A 142 -24.15 1.10 2.67
C TYR A 142 -24.82 2.31 3.35
N ALA A 143 -24.58 2.48 4.65
CA ALA A 143 -25.01 3.66 5.41
C ALA A 143 -24.16 4.92 5.14
N GLY A 144 -23.23 4.90 4.17
CA GLY A 144 -22.34 6.01 3.85
C GLY A 144 -21.25 6.26 4.89
N LYS A 145 -21.07 5.36 5.85
CA LYS A 145 -20.03 5.46 6.89
C LYS A 145 -18.68 4.98 6.35
N ARG A 146 -17.60 5.52 6.90
CA ARG A 146 -16.24 5.04 6.61
C ARG A 146 -15.96 3.76 7.41
N ILE A 147 -15.19 2.87 6.81
CA ILE A 147 -14.66 1.65 7.45
C ILE A 147 -13.14 1.70 7.51
N GLY A 148 -12.56 1.02 8.50
CA GLY A 148 -11.12 1.02 8.76
C GLY A 148 -10.64 2.19 9.62
N PHE A 149 -9.33 2.30 9.76
CA PHE A 149 -8.69 3.35 10.56
C PHE A 149 -9.00 4.75 10.01
N ASP A 150 -9.63 5.57 10.83
CA ASP A 150 -9.80 7.00 10.58
C ASP A 150 -8.54 7.74 11.05
N ARG A 151 -7.63 8.03 10.11
CA ARG A 151 -6.43 8.80 10.43
C ARG A 151 -6.77 10.28 10.41
N ARG A 152 -6.42 11.02 11.47
CA ARG A 152 -6.72 12.46 11.63
C ARG A 152 -6.22 13.34 10.49
N LEU A 153 -5.10 12.96 9.85
CA LEU A 153 -4.54 13.66 8.68
C LEU A 153 -4.95 13.01 7.34
N GLY A 154 -5.87 12.05 7.38
CA GLY A 154 -6.40 11.34 6.24
C GLY A 154 -5.30 10.78 5.34
N ILE A 155 -5.38 11.12 4.07
CA ILE A 155 -4.48 10.63 3.01
C ILE A 155 -3.00 10.99 3.24
N LEU A 156 -2.72 12.09 3.95
CA LEU A 156 -1.35 12.57 4.18
C LEU A 156 -0.60 11.74 5.23
N SER A 157 -1.33 10.93 6.00
CA SER A 157 -0.74 10.07 7.02
C SER A 157 -0.34 8.69 6.50
N CYS A 158 -0.52 8.39 5.21
CA CYS A 158 -0.23 7.09 4.61
C CYS A 158 0.80 7.25 3.48
N PRO A 159 1.94 6.51 3.51
CA PRO A 159 2.81 6.43 2.34
C PRO A 159 2.01 6.01 1.11
N TYR A 160 2.34 6.54 -0.07
CA TYR A 160 1.51 6.33 -1.27
C TYR A 160 1.37 4.83 -1.62
N TRP A 161 2.39 4.01 -1.35
CA TRP A 161 2.35 2.55 -1.57
C TRP A 161 1.49 1.78 -0.55
N TRP A 162 1.13 2.39 0.58
CA TRP A 162 0.14 1.87 1.53
C TRP A 162 -1.27 2.39 1.24
N ARG A 163 -1.44 3.21 0.20
CA ARG A 163 -2.75 3.72 -0.22
C ARG A 163 -3.47 2.66 -1.05
N LEU A 164 -4.14 1.75 -0.38
CA LEU A 164 -4.97 0.74 -1.04
C LEU A 164 -6.19 1.41 -1.70
N PRO A 165 -6.58 0.99 -2.92
CA PRO A 165 -7.77 1.52 -3.59
C PRO A 165 -9.02 1.22 -2.77
N ARG A 166 -9.83 2.25 -2.54
CA ARG A 166 -11.03 2.17 -1.70
C ARG A 166 -12.26 1.80 -2.53
N TRP A 167 -13.01 0.82 -2.07
CA TRP A 167 -14.27 0.38 -2.69
C TRP A 167 -15.44 0.83 -1.83
N ARG A 168 -16.17 1.84 -2.31
CA ARG A 168 -17.27 2.46 -1.53
C ARG A 168 -18.65 1.86 -1.78
N LYS A 169 -18.79 1.03 -2.82
CA LYS A 169 -20.08 0.41 -3.17
C LYS A 169 -20.24 -0.89 -2.39
N ALA A 170 -21.38 -1.05 -1.74
CA ALA A 170 -21.77 -2.27 -1.04
C ALA A 170 -23.24 -2.58 -1.32
N PRO A 171 -23.65 -3.86 -1.37
CA PRO A 171 -25.04 -4.23 -1.55
C PRO A 171 -25.88 -3.87 -0.31
N PRO A 172 -27.19 -3.57 -0.50
CA PRO A 172 -28.12 -3.37 0.60
C PRO A 172 -28.31 -4.63 1.45
N GLU A 173 -28.23 -5.80 0.81
CA GLU A 173 -28.42 -7.10 1.45
C GLU A 173 -27.11 -7.69 1.98
N PRO A 174 -27.17 -8.53 3.03
CA PRO A 174 -26.01 -9.29 3.51
C PRO A 174 -25.40 -10.21 2.45
N TYR A 175 -24.09 -10.42 2.53
CA TYR A 175 -23.40 -11.41 1.71
C TYR A 175 -23.81 -12.84 2.10
N ARG A 176 -23.96 -13.69 1.09
CA ARG A 176 -24.28 -15.13 1.19
C ARG A 176 -23.07 -16.04 0.97
N ALA A 177 -22.07 -15.56 0.24
CA ALA A 177 -20.78 -16.23 0.09
C ALA A 177 -19.65 -15.20 0.16
N LEU A 178 -18.45 -15.63 0.55
CA LEU A 178 -17.21 -14.91 0.34
C LEU A 178 -16.36 -15.69 -0.66
N ARG A 179 -15.85 -15.00 -1.68
CA ARG A 179 -14.95 -15.59 -2.69
C ARG A 179 -13.57 -14.95 -2.61
N PHE A 180 -12.57 -15.81 -2.62
CA PHE A 180 -11.16 -15.47 -2.54
C PHE A 180 -10.54 -15.80 -3.89
N TYR A 181 -10.10 -14.77 -4.60
CA TYR A 181 -9.49 -14.94 -5.92
C TYR A 181 -8.00 -14.67 -5.87
N ARG A 182 -7.21 -15.43 -6.62
CA ARG A 182 -5.94 -14.97 -7.16
C ARG A 182 -6.25 -14.19 -8.43
N ILE A 183 -5.89 -12.91 -8.45
CA ILE A 183 -5.88 -12.13 -9.67
C ILE A 183 -4.49 -12.18 -10.29
N GLU A 184 -4.45 -12.28 -11.60
CA GLU A 184 -3.23 -12.31 -12.40
C GLU A 184 -3.32 -11.22 -13.47
N PHE A 185 -2.29 -10.39 -13.55
CA PHE A 185 -2.23 -9.29 -14.50
C PHE A 185 -0.77 -8.87 -14.75
N THR A 186 -0.53 -8.13 -15.83
CA THR A 186 0.68 -7.34 -16.00
C THR A 186 0.42 -5.88 -15.70
N VAL A 187 1.43 -5.14 -15.23
CA VAL A 187 1.27 -3.70 -14.92
C VAL A 187 0.83 -2.92 -16.17
N GLY A 188 1.31 -3.32 -17.35
CA GLY A 188 0.90 -2.72 -18.62
C GLY A 188 -0.57 -2.96 -18.98
N GLU A 189 -1.15 -4.12 -18.65
CA GLU A 189 -2.57 -4.42 -18.91
C GLU A 189 -3.49 -3.56 -18.03
N ILE A 190 -3.27 -3.56 -16.71
CA ILE A 190 -4.09 -2.78 -15.77
C ILE A 190 -3.96 -1.27 -15.99
N ALA A 191 -2.79 -0.78 -16.42
CA ALA A 191 -2.61 0.63 -16.74
C ALA A 191 -3.48 1.09 -17.93
N ARG A 192 -3.78 0.20 -18.88
CA ARG A 192 -4.66 0.49 -20.03
C ARG A 192 -6.14 0.25 -19.70
N ASP A 193 -6.42 -0.83 -18.99
CA ASP A 193 -7.76 -1.20 -18.54
C ASP A 193 -7.70 -1.76 -17.11
N PRO A 194 -8.14 -1.00 -16.09
CA PRO A 194 -8.13 -1.42 -14.69
C PRO A 194 -8.96 -2.67 -14.38
N THR A 195 -9.78 -3.12 -15.32
CA THR A 195 -10.60 -4.34 -15.20
C THR A 195 -10.00 -5.55 -15.90
N HIS A 196 -8.90 -5.37 -16.65
CA HIS A 196 -8.24 -6.43 -17.38
C HIS A 196 -7.30 -7.23 -16.47
N PHE A 197 -7.86 -8.26 -15.84
CA PHE A 197 -7.13 -9.23 -15.04
C PHE A 197 -7.83 -10.59 -15.08
N THR A 198 -7.04 -11.67 -15.00
CA THR A 198 -7.57 -13.03 -14.88
C THR A 198 -7.86 -13.33 -13.42
N ARG A 199 -8.97 -14.01 -13.14
CA ARG A 199 -9.36 -14.45 -11.79
C ARG A 199 -9.30 -15.97 -11.69
N HIS A 200 -8.62 -16.46 -10.66
CA HIS A 200 -8.62 -17.87 -10.28
C HIS A 200 -9.22 -17.99 -8.89
N LEU A 201 -10.33 -18.71 -8.75
CA LEU A 201 -10.96 -18.94 -7.45
C LEU A 201 -10.03 -19.83 -6.61
N ILE A 202 -9.60 -19.31 -5.46
CA ILE A 202 -8.80 -20.06 -4.48
C ILE A 202 -9.74 -20.77 -3.51
N ALA A 203 -10.70 -20.04 -2.97
CA ALA A 203 -11.64 -20.54 -1.98
C ALA A 203 -12.99 -19.85 -2.11
N GLU A 204 -14.05 -20.59 -1.79
CA GLU A 204 -15.37 -20.05 -1.53
C GLU A 204 -15.77 -20.45 -0.12
N ILE A 205 -16.25 -19.47 0.65
CA ILE A 205 -16.74 -19.68 2.00
C ILE A 205 -18.21 -19.32 2.00
N ALA A 206 -19.05 -20.28 2.36
CA ALA A 206 -20.48 -20.10 2.61
C ALA A 206 -20.75 -20.24 4.12
N PRO A 207 -21.79 -19.57 4.66
CA PRO A 207 -22.18 -19.66 6.05
C PRO A 207 -22.71 -21.05 6.44
#